data_AF-A0A532UCG5-F1
#
_entry.id   AF-A0A532UCG5-F1
#
_cell.length_a   1.000
_cell.length_b   1.000
_cell.length_c   1.000
_cell.angle_alpha   90.00
_cell.angle_beta   90.00
_cell.angle_gamma   90.00
#
_symmetry.space_group_name_H-M   'P 1'
#
loop_
_entity.id
_entity.type
_entity.pdbx_description
1 polymer ?
#
loop_
_entity_poly.entity_id
_entity_poly.type
_entity_poly.pdbx_seq_one_letter_code
_entity_poly.pdbx_strand_id
1 'polypeptide(L)'
;MPIWGIAAAPLAEDDLLIVHIGGKNNACLVAFDKVTGKEKWQALDDRASYSAPKDRWSNIHIVRHEDKVWMFNERGELIISKLSPEGFRQISRAKIIEPTEGQLGRRGGVCWSHPAFAYKRIYARNDRELLCIDLSEKE
;
A
#
# COMPACT_ATOMS: atom_id res chain seq x y z
N MET A 1 -15.39 0.84 11.55
CA MET A 1 -15.14 1.31 10.17
C MET A 1 -15.65 2.74 10.00
N PRO A 2 -15.14 3.56 9.05
CA PRO A 2 -15.95 4.64 8.49
C PRO A 2 -17.23 4.07 7.85
N ILE A 3 -18.29 4.86 7.74
CA ILE A 3 -19.58 4.39 7.18
C ILE A 3 -19.49 4.04 5.67
N TRP A 4 -18.45 4.53 4.99
CA TRP A 4 -18.18 4.32 3.56
C TRP A 4 -17.18 3.19 3.26
N GLY A 5 -16.73 2.43 4.28
CA GLY A 5 -15.82 1.31 4.10
C GLY A 5 -14.35 1.66 3.80
N ILE A 6 -13.61 0.70 3.26
CA ILE A 6 -12.23 0.82 2.79
C ILE A 6 -12.26 0.64 1.27
N ALA A 7 -11.76 1.63 0.53
CA ALA A 7 -11.79 1.65 -0.93
C ALA A 7 -10.35 1.67 -1.48
N ALA A 8 -9.65 0.54 -1.34
CA ALA A 8 -8.42 0.29 -2.08
C ALA A 8 -8.77 -0.40 -3.41
N ALA A 9 -8.08 -0.04 -4.49
CA ALA A 9 -8.26 -0.73 -5.77
C ALA A 9 -7.79 -2.20 -5.65
N PRO A 10 -8.59 -3.19 -6.08
CA PRO A 10 -8.14 -4.57 -6.14
C PRO A 10 -7.03 -4.73 -7.18
N LEU A 11 -6.07 -5.61 -6.92
CA LEU A 11 -5.05 -6.02 -7.87
C LEU A 11 -5.36 -7.44 -8.37
N ALA A 12 -5.41 -7.61 -9.69
CA ALA A 12 -5.41 -8.95 -10.29
C ALA A 12 -3.97 -9.39 -10.54
N GLU A 13 -3.59 -10.56 -10.01
CA GLU A 13 -2.24 -11.12 -10.09
C GLU A 13 -2.36 -12.63 -10.32
N ASP A 14 -1.87 -13.15 -11.45
CA ASP A 14 -2.03 -14.55 -11.87
C ASP A 14 -3.46 -15.11 -11.69
N ASP A 15 -3.67 -16.10 -10.81
CA ASP A 15 -4.98 -16.68 -10.48
C ASP A 15 -5.70 -15.98 -9.31
N LEU A 16 -5.16 -14.86 -8.83
CA LEU A 16 -5.60 -14.15 -7.63
C LEU A 16 -6.29 -12.83 -7.91
N LEU A 17 -7.26 -12.52 -7.05
CA LEU A 17 -7.76 -11.19 -6.77
C LEU A 17 -7.24 -10.78 -5.38
N ILE A 18 -6.28 -9.87 -5.35
CA ILE A 18 -5.65 -9.39 -4.12
C ILE A 18 -6.29 -8.06 -3.72
N VAL A 19 -6.78 -7.99 -2.50
CA VAL A 19 -7.43 -6.81 -1.94
C VAL A 19 -6.79 -6.42 -0.62
N HIS A 20 -6.51 -5.13 -0.48
CA HIS A 20 -6.27 -4.56 0.84
C HIS A 20 -7.63 -4.45 1.57
N ILE A 21 -7.89 -5.36 2.51
CA ILE A 21 -9.11 -5.38 3.34
C ILE A 21 -8.84 -5.04 4.80
N GLY A 22 -7.67 -5.42 5.31
CA GLY A 22 -7.27 -5.35 6.71
C GLY A 22 -8.17 -6.08 7.71
N GLY A 23 -8.25 -7.39 7.57
CA GLY A 23 -8.68 -8.23 8.69
C GLY A 23 -7.80 -8.05 9.94
N LYS A 24 -8.17 -8.76 11.00
CA LYS A 24 -7.24 -9.02 12.12
C LYS A 24 -6.41 -10.25 11.77
N ASN A 25 -5.28 -10.45 12.44
CA ASN A 25 -4.43 -11.64 12.34
C ASN A 25 -3.84 -11.82 10.93
N ASN A 26 -2.79 -11.08 10.63
CA ASN A 26 -2.04 -11.13 9.37
C ASN A 26 -2.85 -10.86 8.08
N ALA A 27 -3.97 -10.13 8.15
CA ALA A 27 -4.93 -9.98 7.06
C ALA A 27 -5.03 -8.56 6.47
N CYS A 28 -3.96 -7.77 6.49
CA CYS A 28 -3.90 -6.47 5.80
C CYS A 28 -4.25 -6.63 4.32
N LEU A 29 -3.46 -7.47 3.65
CA LEU A 29 -3.68 -7.95 2.31
C LEU A 29 -4.29 -9.34 2.39
N VAL A 30 -5.33 -9.60 1.60
CA VAL A 30 -5.89 -10.93 1.44
C VAL A 30 -6.01 -11.23 -0.03
N ALA A 31 -5.53 -12.41 -0.42
CA ALA A 31 -5.67 -12.93 -1.76
C ALA A 31 -6.81 -13.93 -1.83
N PHE A 32 -7.67 -13.75 -2.82
CA PHE A 32 -8.74 -14.67 -3.17
C PHE A 32 -8.43 -15.31 -4.51
N ASP A 33 -8.83 -16.56 -4.70
CA ASP A 33 -8.95 -17.19 -6.01
C ASP A 33 -9.87 -16.36 -6.90
N LYS A 34 -9.38 -15.84 -8.03
CA LYS A 34 -10.12 -14.85 -8.85
C LYS A 34 -11.37 -15.42 -9.52
N VAL A 35 -11.52 -16.75 -9.56
CA VAL A 35 -12.65 -17.45 -10.20
C VAL A 35 -13.67 -17.90 -9.15
N THR A 36 -13.20 -18.47 -8.04
CA THR A 36 -14.06 -19.08 -7.00
C THR A 36 -14.29 -18.20 -5.78
N GLY A 37 -13.54 -17.11 -5.63
CA GLY A 37 -13.63 -16.20 -4.47
C GLY A 37 -13.14 -16.80 -3.15
N LYS A 38 -12.48 -17.96 -3.16
CA LYS A 38 -11.93 -18.61 -1.96
C LYS A 38 -10.65 -17.91 -1.52
N GLU A 39 -10.52 -17.64 -0.23
CA GLU A 39 -9.26 -17.14 0.35
C GLU A 39 -8.11 -18.13 0.09
N LYS A 40 -6.96 -17.62 -0.35
CA LYS A 40 -5.72 -18.38 -0.59
C LYS A 40 -4.69 -18.11 0.49
N TRP A 41 -4.48 -16.84 0.82
CA TRP A 41 -3.58 -16.42 1.89
C TRP A 41 -3.93 -15.02 2.42
N GLN A 42 -3.39 -14.74 3.59
CA GLN A 42 -3.44 -13.45 4.28
C GLN A 42 -1.99 -12.98 4.52
N ALA A 43 -1.70 -11.69 4.32
CA ALA A 43 -0.40 -11.11 4.62
C ALA A 43 -0.45 -9.75 5.35
N LEU A 44 0.54 -9.55 6.22
CA LEU A 44 0.81 -8.41 7.10
C LEU A 44 -0.19 -8.27 8.26
N ASP A 45 0.33 -8.17 9.49
CA ASP A 45 -0.44 -7.95 10.74
C ASP A 45 -1.01 -6.51 10.89
N ASP A 46 -0.85 -5.68 9.86
CA ASP A 46 -1.52 -4.39 9.74
C ASP A 46 -3.05 -4.58 9.62
N ARG A 47 -3.83 -3.72 10.29
CA ARG A 47 -5.31 -3.83 10.39
C ARG A 47 -6.01 -3.01 9.31
N ALA A 48 -7.34 -3.20 9.16
CA ALA A 48 -8.31 -2.46 8.31
C ALA A 48 -8.13 -0.96 8.34
N SER A 49 -7.20 -0.52 7.49
CA SER A 49 -6.62 0.81 7.46
C SER A 49 -5.43 0.73 6.51
N TYR A 50 -5.39 1.47 5.40
CA TYR A 50 -4.88 0.81 4.20
C TYR A 50 -3.38 0.44 4.21
N SER A 51 -2.53 1.16 4.95
CA SER A 51 -1.44 0.55 5.78
C SER A 51 -0.75 1.61 6.64
N ALA A 52 -0.98 1.58 7.96
CA ALA A 52 -0.09 2.12 9.00
C ALA A 52 -0.69 1.81 10.38
N PRO A 53 0.06 1.97 11.51
CA PRO A 53 -0.12 1.15 12.69
C PRO A 53 -1.56 1.14 13.21
N LYS A 54 -2.09 -0.08 13.35
CA LYS A 54 -3.26 -0.59 14.13
C LYS A 54 -4.56 0.24 14.23
N ASP A 55 -4.72 1.33 13.51
CA ASP A 55 -5.77 2.34 13.75
C ASP A 55 -6.50 2.81 12.50
N ARG A 56 -7.81 3.04 12.66
CA ARG A 56 -8.80 3.50 11.66
C ARG A 56 -8.28 4.62 10.73
N TRP A 57 -8.61 4.51 9.44
CA TRP A 57 -8.30 5.44 8.35
C TRP A 57 -6.85 5.46 7.81
N SER A 58 -6.07 4.38 7.86
CA SER A 58 -4.75 4.40 7.20
C SER A 58 -4.85 4.40 5.65
N ASN A 59 -3.76 4.51 4.88
CA ASN A 59 -3.79 4.31 3.41
C ASN A 59 -2.54 3.58 2.83
N ILE A 60 -2.72 2.91 1.68
CA ILE A 60 -1.72 2.26 0.82
C ILE A 60 -2.22 2.27 -0.62
N HIS A 61 -1.32 2.67 -1.52
CA HIS A 61 -1.54 2.74 -2.95
C HIS A 61 -0.69 1.67 -3.61
N ILE A 62 -1.33 0.72 -4.29
CA ILE A 62 -0.68 -0.46 -4.89
C ILE A 62 -0.59 -0.27 -6.40
N VAL A 63 0.62 -0.36 -6.95
CA VAL A 63 0.93 -0.23 -8.37
C VAL A 63 1.80 -1.41 -8.81
N ARG A 64 1.40 -2.13 -9.86
CA ARG A 64 2.22 -3.20 -10.45
C ARG A 64 3.26 -2.61 -11.40
N HIS A 65 4.48 -3.13 -11.34
CA HIS A 65 5.55 -2.82 -12.29
C HIS A 65 6.36 -4.11 -12.53
N GLU A 66 6.14 -4.73 -13.70
CA GLU A 66 6.76 -6.00 -14.09
C GLU A 66 6.50 -7.13 -13.07
N ASP A 67 7.57 -7.68 -12.49
CA ASP A 67 7.58 -8.74 -11.47
C ASP A 67 7.55 -8.21 -10.02
N LYS A 68 7.41 -6.88 -9.85
CA LYS A 68 7.39 -6.17 -8.58
C LYS A 68 6.05 -5.46 -8.37
N VAL A 69 5.67 -5.32 -7.11
CA VAL A 69 4.52 -4.55 -6.67
C VAL A 69 5.00 -3.46 -5.73
N TRP A 70 4.64 -2.23 -6.11
CA TRP A 70 5.05 -0.98 -5.47
C TRP A 70 3.89 -0.50 -4.62
N MET A 71 4.12 -0.39 -3.32
CA MET A 71 3.08 -0.09 -2.34
C MET A 71 3.49 1.14 -1.54
N PHE A 72 2.82 2.28 -1.77
CA PHE A 72 3.12 3.53 -1.05
C PHE A 72 2.09 3.77 0.03
N ASN A 73 2.51 3.86 1.28
CA ASN A 73 1.63 3.95 2.44
C ASN A 73 1.47 5.36 2.99
N GLU A 74 0.48 5.56 3.87
CA GLU A 74 0.16 6.86 4.44
C GLU A 74 1.20 7.45 5.39
N ARG A 75 2.21 6.67 5.77
CA ARG A 75 3.37 7.16 6.50
C ARG A 75 4.43 7.72 5.58
N GLY A 76 4.12 7.80 4.29
CA GLY A 76 5.06 8.18 3.26
C GLY A 76 6.15 7.14 3.09
N GLU A 77 5.89 5.86 3.40
CA GLU A 77 6.81 4.79 3.09
C GLU A 77 6.51 4.21 1.71
N LEU A 78 7.53 4.07 0.88
CA LEU A 78 7.49 3.24 -0.31
C LEU A 78 8.00 1.84 0.04
N ILE A 79 7.19 0.83 -0.25
CA ILE A 79 7.49 -0.59 -0.07
C ILE A 79 7.54 -1.22 -1.46
N ILE A 80 8.62 -1.92 -1.77
CA ILE A 80 8.74 -2.73 -2.98
C ILE A 80 8.63 -4.19 -2.57
N SER A 81 7.80 -4.97 -3.26
CA SER A 81 7.45 -6.34 -2.89
C SER A 81 7.25 -7.23 -4.11
N LYS A 82 7.14 -8.55 -3.88
CA LYS A 82 6.49 -9.49 -4.81
C LYS A 82 5.20 -10.00 -4.18
N LEU A 83 4.20 -10.23 -5.02
CA LEU A 83 2.97 -10.95 -4.70
C LEU A 83 2.92 -12.19 -5.57
N SER A 84 2.54 -13.32 -5.00
CA SER A 84 2.41 -14.60 -5.71
C SER A 84 1.37 -15.51 -5.03
N PRO A 85 0.97 -16.64 -5.64
CA PRO A 85 0.12 -17.65 -5.00
C PRO A 85 0.64 -18.19 -3.67
N GLU A 86 1.96 -18.14 -3.44
CA GLU A 86 2.63 -18.55 -2.21
C GLU A 86 2.63 -17.47 -1.12
N GLY A 87 2.36 -16.20 -1.47
CA GLY A 87 2.19 -15.11 -0.52
C GLY A 87 2.81 -13.77 -0.92
N PHE A 88 3.02 -12.93 0.09
CA PHE A 88 3.71 -11.63 -0.01
C PHE A 88 5.18 -11.75 0.39
N ARG A 89 6.08 -11.13 -0.38
CA ARG A 89 7.50 -11.00 -0.04
C ARG A 89 7.97 -9.55 -0.18
N GLN A 90 8.30 -8.89 0.95
CA GLN A 90 8.94 -7.58 0.91
C GLN A 90 10.36 -7.70 0.30
N ILE A 91 10.68 -6.82 -0.66
CA ILE A 91 12.03 -6.64 -1.21
C ILE A 91 12.74 -5.49 -0.51
N SER A 92 12.07 -4.34 -0.39
CA SER A 92 12.63 -3.12 0.20
C SER A 92 11.54 -2.25 0.83
N ARG A 93 11.93 -1.38 1.76
CA ARG A 93 11.08 -0.34 2.35
C ARG A 93 11.93 0.91 2.60
N ALA A 94 11.43 2.07 2.21
CA ALA A 94 12.05 3.36 2.50
C ALA A 94 10.98 4.37 2.91
N LYS A 95 11.25 5.13 3.98
CA LYS A 95 10.51 6.35 4.32
C LYS A 95 10.93 7.45 3.34
N ILE A 96 10.00 7.98 2.56
CA ILE A 96 10.28 8.93 1.48
C ILE A 96 9.63 10.31 1.63
N ILE A 97 8.55 10.45 2.42
CA ILE A 97 7.90 11.74 2.71
C ILE A 97 7.29 11.71 4.12
N GLU A 98 7.18 12.86 4.79
CA GLU A 98 6.49 12.92 6.08
C GLU A 98 4.97 13.09 5.94
N PRO A 99 4.15 12.48 6.81
CA PRO A 99 2.73 12.75 6.91
C PRO A 99 2.46 14.18 7.40
N THR A 100 1.26 14.69 7.09
CA THR A 100 0.83 16.02 7.53
C THR A 100 -0.51 15.96 8.26
N GLU A 101 -0.68 16.89 9.20
CA GLU A 101 -1.82 16.90 10.13
C GLU A 101 -3.05 17.67 9.61
N GLY A 102 -2.94 18.34 8.45
CA GLY A 102 -4.02 19.16 7.90
C GLY A 102 -5.28 18.34 7.60
N GLN A 103 -5.11 17.18 6.97
CA GLN A 103 -6.22 16.26 6.68
C GLN A 103 -6.67 15.43 7.91
N LEU A 104 -5.75 15.06 8.79
CA LEU A 104 -6.05 14.31 10.02
C LEU A 104 -4.99 14.59 11.10
N GLY A 105 -5.27 15.51 12.02
CA GLY A 105 -4.43 15.83 13.18
C GLY A 105 -4.42 14.77 14.29
N ARG A 106 -4.52 13.48 13.92
CA ARG A 106 -4.37 12.34 14.83
C ARG A 106 -3.22 11.48 14.35
N ARG A 107 -2.57 10.76 15.27
CA ARG A 107 -1.51 9.77 14.96
C ARG A 107 -0.31 10.39 14.24
N GLY A 108 0.00 11.68 14.43
CA GLY A 108 1.10 12.37 13.74
C GLY A 108 0.88 12.59 12.24
N GLY A 109 -0.38 12.76 11.80
CA GLY A 109 -0.72 13.07 10.42
C GLY A 109 -0.88 11.87 9.49
N VAL A 110 -1.23 12.17 8.23
CA VAL A 110 -1.42 11.19 7.15
C VAL A 110 -0.88 11.70 5.81
N CYS A 111 -0.54 10.79 4.90
CA CYS A 111 -0.20 11.08 3.51
C CYS A 111 -1.10 10.24 2.57
N TRP A 112 -2.34 10.69 2.34
CA TRP A 112 -3.31 9.93 1.53
C TRP A 112 -3.22 10.17 0.01
N SER A 113 -2.34 11.07 -0.44
CA SER A 113 -2.09 11.30 -1.87
C SER A 113 -1.59 10.04 -2.57
N HIS A 114 -2.24 9.65 -3.67
CA HIS A 114 -1.71 8.62 -4.56
C HIS A 114 -0.40 9.12 -5.19
N PRO A 115 0.69 8.33 -5.20
CA PRO A 115 1.93 8.72 -5.85
C PRO A 115 1.79 8.57 -7.37
N ALA A 116 2.54 9.36 -8.14
CA ALA A 116 2.70 9.12 -9.57
C ALA A 116 4.05 8.46 -9.86
N PHE A 117 4.11 7.60 -10.88
CA PHE A 117 5.33 6.97 -11.36
C PHE A 117 5.55 7.32 -12.82
N ALA A 118 6.69 7.93 -13.15
CA ALA A 118 7.07 8.27 -14.53
C ALA A 118 8.59 8.43 -14.65
N TYR A 119 9.17 8.10 -15.81
CA TYR A 119 10.59 8.36 -16.12
C TYR A 119 11.59 7.88 -15.05
N LYS A 120 11.41 6.65 -14.55
CA LYS A 120 12.16 6.05 -13.42
C LYS A 120 12.11 6.89 -12.13
N ARG A 121 11.03 7.63 -11.88
CA ARG A 121 10.85 8.47 -10.68
C ARG A 121 9.50 8.23 -10.03
N ILE A 122 9.47 8.37 -8.70
CA ILE A 122 8.25 8.51 -7.92
C ILE A 122 8.03 9.98 -7.57
N TYR A 123 6.79 10.43 -7.73
CA TYR A 123 6.30 11.73 -7.33
C TYR A 123 5.31 11.55 -6.18
N ALA A 124 5.63 12.04 -5.00
CA ALA A 124 4.82 11.89 -3.78
C ALA A 124 4.60 13.25 -3.13
N ARG A 125 3.41 13.51 -2.58
CA ARG A 125 3.07 14.82 -1.95
C ARG A 125 2.29 14.69 -0.66
N ASN A 126 2.54 15.61 0.25
CA ASN A 126 1.74 15.85 1.47
C ASN A 126 1.07 17.24 1.38
N ASP A 127 0.70 17.84 2.52
CA ASP A 127 0.10 19.20 2.56
C ASP A 127 1.13 20.34 2.48
N ARG A 128 2.45 20.03 2.44
CA ARG A 128 3.57 20.99 2.53
C ARG A 128 4.52 20.94 1.33
N GLU A 129 4.70 19.77 0.72
CA GLU A 129 5.72 19.53 -0.31
C GLU A 129 5.28 18.51 -1.37
N LEU A 130 5.92 18.58 -2.54
CA LEU A 130 5.90 17.59 -3.60
C LEU A 130 7.34 17.14 -3.83
N LEU A 131 7.61 15.86 -3.60
CA LEU A 131 8.91 15.24 -3.82
C LEU A 131 8.96 14.52 -5.16
N CYS A 132 10.17 14.44 -5.70
CA CYS A 132 10.50 13.71 -6.91
C CYS A 132 11.78 12.92 -6.61
N ILE A 133 11.69 11.59 -6.52
CA ILE A 133 12.79 10.71 -6.11
C ILE A 133 13.15 9.80 -7.28
N ASP A 134 14.45 9.68 -7.57
CA ASP A 134 14.96 8.76 -8.57
C ASP A 134 14.92 7.31 -8.08
N LEU A 135 14.52 6.42 -8.97
CA LEU A 135 14.32 4.99 -8.74
C LEU A 135 15.24 4.13 -9.60
N SER A 136 16.15 4.75 -10.37
CA SER A 136 17.18 4.01 -11.08
C SER A 136 18.02 3.15 -10.13
N GLU A 137 18.32 1.93 -10.54
CA GLU A 137 19.39 1.15 -9.91
C GLU A 137 20.70 1.94 -9.98
N LYS A 138 21.53 1.83 -8.95
CA LYS A 138 22.88 2.40 -8.97
C LYS A 138 23.80 1.44 -9.73
N GLU A 139 24.48 1.98 -10.74
CA GLU A 139 25.61 1.34 -11.43
C GLU A 139 26.81 1.15 -10.49
#